data_AF-A0A5C7MWF9-F1
#
_entry.id   AF-A0A5C7MWF9-F1
#
_cell.length_a   1.000
_cell.length_b   1.000
_cell.length_c   1.000
_cell.angle_alpha   90.00
_cell.angle_beta   90.00
_cell.angle_gamma   90.00
#
_symmetry.space_group_name_H-M   'P 1'
#
loop_
_entity.id
_entity.type
_entity.pdbx_description
1 polymer ?
#
loop_
_entity_poly.entity_id
_entity_poly.type
_entity_poly.pdbx_seq_one_letter_code
_entity_poly.pdbx_strand_id
1 'polypeptide(L)' 'MDADVIVVGAGLAGLVAAAELLERGRSVLIVDQENEAN' A
#
# COMPACT_ATOMS: atom_id res chain seq x y z
N MET A 1 11.11 7.72 6.85
CA MET A 1 10.40 7.21 5.66
C MET A 1 9.21 8.13 5.50
N ASP A 2 9.14 8.83 4.39
CA ASP A 2 8.01 9.72 4.10
C ASP A 2 7.21 9.09 2.97
N ALA A 3 5.89 8.98 3.15
CA ALA A 3 4.94 8.50 2.15
C ALA A 3 3.74 9.45 2.12
N ASP A 4 3.25 9.77 0.93
CA ASP A 4 2.06 10.60 0.76
C ASP A 4 0.78 9.85 1.17
N VAL A 5 0.77 8.52 0.98
CA VAL A 5 -0.38 7.65 1.28
C VAL A 5 0.07 6.33 1.91
N ILE A 6 -0.69 5.86 2.89
CA ILE A 6 -0.57 4.51 3.45
C ILE A 6 -1.78 3.66 3.01
N VAL A 7 -1.51 2.49 2.44
CA VAL A 7 -2.53 1.49 2.10
C VAL A 7 -2.40 0.33 3.07
N VAL A 8 -3.48 0.03 3.79
CA VAL A 8 -3.56 -1.12 4.72
C VAL A 8 -4.25 -2.28 4.00
N GLY A 9 -3.52 -3.38 3.81
CA GLY A 9 -3.96 -4.54 3.06
C GLY A 9 -3.36 -4.58 1.64
N ALA A 10 -2.62 -5.64 1.33
CA ALA A 10 -2.01 -5.95 0.04
C ALA A 10 -2.89 -6.90 -0.82
N GLY A 11 -4.20 -6.92 -0.57
CA GLY A 11 -5.17 -7.55 -1.46
C GLY A 11 -5.33 -6.78 -2.78
N LEU A 12 -6.07 -7.36 -3.73
CA LEU A 12 -6.24 -6.79 -5.09
C LEU A 12 -6.72 -5.32 -5.08
N ALA A 13 -7.68 -4.98 -4.21
CA ALA A 13 -8.18 -3.61 -4.11
C ALA A 13 -7.09 -2.63 -3.63
N GLY A 14 -6.29 -3.03 -2.64
CA GLY A 14 -5.19 -2.21 -2.13
C GLY A 14 -4.08 -2.00 -3.17
N LEU A 15 -3.74 -3.04 -3.92
CA LEU A 15 -2.75 -2.96 -5.00
C LEU A 15 -3.22 -2.08 -6.16
N VAL A 16 -4.49 -2.17 -6.56
CA VAL A 16 -5.07 -1.28 -7.59
C VAL A 16 -5.06 0.17 -7.10
N ALA A 17 -5.47 0.42 -5.85
CA ALA A 17 -5.42 1.77 -5.29
C ALA A 17 -3.98 2.32 -5.23
N ALA A 18 -3.00 1.49 -4.86
CA ALA A 18 -1.59 1.87 -4.88
C ALA A 18 -1.10 2.21 -6.29
N ALA A 19 -1.44 1.40 -7.29
CA ALA A 19 -1.08 1.65 -8.69
C ALA A 19 -1.65 3.00 -9.20
N GLU A 20 -2.93 3.26 -8.94
CA GLU A 20 -3.61 4.52 -9.31
C GLU A 20 -2.97 5.76 -8.65
N LEU A 21 -2.48 5.61 -7.42
CA LEU A 21 -1.79 6.69 -6.70
C LEU A 21 -0.37 6.91 -7.21
N LEU A 22 0.35 5.83 -7.53
CA LEU A 22 1.68 5.87 -8.12
C LEU A 22 1.65 6.54 -9.50
N GLU A 23 0.66 6.22 -10.34
CA GLU A 23 0.46 6.87 -11.64
C GLU A 23 0.22 8.38 -11.52
N ARG A 24 -0.30 8.83 -10.38
CA ARG A 24 -0.49 10.26 -10.05
C ARG A 24 0.72 10.88 -9.34
N GLY A 25 1.85 10.18 -9.30
CA GLY A 25 3.11 10.65 -8.72
C GLY A 25 3.12 10.71 -7.19
N ARG A 26 2.27 9.92 -6.52
CA ARG A 26 2.28 9.82 -5.06
C ARG A 26 3.22 8.70 -4.60
N SER A 27 3.95 8.95 -3.52
CA SER A 27 4.67 7.91 -2.79
C SER A 27 3.68 7.11 -1.92
N VAL A 28 3.70 5.78 -2.05
CA VAL A 28 2.75 4.89 -1.37
C VAL A 28 3.50 3.89 -0.50
N LEU A 29 3.09 3.79 0.76
CA LEU A 29 3.53 2.75 1.69
C LEU A 29 2.39 1.73 1.86
N ILE A 30 2.63 0.47 1.47
CA ILE A 30 1.67 -0.61 1.71
C ILE A 30 2.10 -1.34 2.98
N VAL A 31 1.14 -1.54 3.88
CA VAL A 31 1.30 -2.38 5.07
C VAL A 31 0.28 -3.50 5.00
N ASP A 32 0.71 -4.73 5.26
CA ASP A 32 -0.17 -5.89 5.40
C ASP A 32 0.18 -6.59 6.71
N GLN A 33 -0.76 -7.41 7.20
CA GLN A 33 -0.55 -8.18 8.40
C GLN A 33 0.45 -9.31 8.10
N GLU A 34 1.50 -9.44 8.92
CA GLU A 34 2.29 -10.66 8.90
C GLU A 34 1.52 -11.82 9.54
N ASN A 35 1.90 -13.05 9.16
CA ASN A 35 1.30 -14.24 9.73
C ASN A 35 1.48 -14.26 11.26
N GLU A 36 0.46 -14.69 12.01
CA GLU A 36 0.49 -14.74 13.49
C GLU A 36 1.61 -15.66 14.05
N ALA A 37 2.17 -16.52 13.21
CA ALA A 37 3.23 -17.47 13.55
C ALA A 37 4.67 -16.94 13.32
N ASN A 38 4.83 -15.69 12.88
CA ASN A 38 6.13 -15.03 12.71
C ASN A 38 6.44 -14.06 13.86
#